data_AF-A0A1X0JV71-F1
#
_entry.id   AF-A0A1X0JV71-F1
#
_cell.length_a   1.000
_cell.length_b   1.000
_cell.length_c   1.000
_cell.angle_alpha   90.00
_cell.angle_beta   90.00
_cell.angle_gamma   90.00
#
_symmetry.space_group_name_H-M   'P 1'
#
loop_
_entity.id
_entity.type
_entity.pdbx_description
1 polymer ?
#
loop_
_entity_poly.entity_id
_entity_poly.type
_entity_poly.pdbx_seq_one_letter_code
_entity_poly.pdbx_strand_id
1 'polypeptide(L)'
;MGNKAVSKGARRAAREAAAAAQEEVIRRTKANVEDLAAFFDARDRAEAVDVWLAGRQQVLVEQAAQRRAVQRRQCGLALRSMRDRGETLREIARMAGVSEKAVRELIREVESPEAVAEPVQASVGVGEGTARASAAQSLAANGLSGAGAYADGRVGEPVSARA
;
A
#
# COMPACT_ATOMS: atom_id res chain seq x y z
N MET A 1 -25.68 -47.28 59.28
CA MET A 1 -24.97 -46.51 58.24
C MET A 1 -25.70 -46.71 56.92
N GLY A 2 -26.79 -45.98 56.68
CA GLY A 2 -27.67 -46.20 55.53
C GLY A 2 -27.36 -45.26 54.37
N ASN A 3 -26.91 -45.81 53.24
CA ASN A 3 -26.71 -45.06 52.00
C ASN A 3 -28.05 -44.49 51.52
N LYS A 4 -28.20 -43.16 51.58
CA LYS A 4 -29.40 -42.47 51.07
C LYS A 4 -29.48 -42.66 49.56
N ALA A 5 -30.41 -43.48 49.11
CA ALA A 5 -30.68 -43.70 47.69
C ALA A 5 -31.11 -42.37 47.05
N VAL A 6 -30.25 -41.81 46.20
CA VAL A 6 -30.58 -40.63 45.39
C VAL A 6 -31.83 -40.94 44.56
N SER A 7 -32.80 -40.02 44.52
CA SER A 7 -34.03 -40.23 43.75
C SER A 7 -33.75 -40.18 42.24
N LYS A 8 -34.58 -40.85 41.43
CA LYS A 8 -34.49 -40.83 39.96
C LYS A 8 -34.61 -39.39 39.42
N GLY A 9 -35.45 -38.57 40.04
CA GLY A 9 -35.61 -37.15 39.71
C GLY A 9 -34.34 -36.34 39.98
N ALA A 10 -33.69 -36.55 41.12
CA ALA A 10 -32.44 -35.87 41.46
C ALA A 10 -31.30 -36.24 40.48
N ARG A 11 -31.20 -37.52 40.07
CA ARG A 11 -30.23 -37.94 39.04
C ARG A 11 -30.51 -37.32 37.67
N ARG A 12 -31.79 -37.19 37.28
CA ARG A 12 -32.18 -36.56 36.01
C ARG A 12 -31.86 -35.07 36.01
N ALA A 13 -32.26 -34.35 37.06
CA ALA A 13 -31.96 -32.93 37.20
C ALA A 13 -30.45 -32.65 37.21
N ALA A 14 -29.66 -33.48 37.88
CA ALA A 14 -28.20 -33.34 37.88
C ALA A 14 -27.58 -33.53 36.48
N ARG A 15 -28.10 -34.47 35.68
CA ARG A 15 -27.64 -34.69 34.29
C ARG A 15 -28.03 -33.55 33.36
N GLU A 16 -29.26 -33.05 33.48
CA GLU A 16 -29.74 -31.92 32.69
C GLU A 16 -28.96 -30.64 33.03
N ALA A 17 -28.68 -30.38 34.30
CA ALA A 17 -27.84 -29.26 34.72
C ALA A 17 -26.39 -29.38 34.21
N ALA A 18 -25.81 -30.58 34.24
CA ALA A 18 -24.48 -30.83 33.69
C ALA A 18 -24.42 -30.66 32.17
N ALA A 19 -25.45 -31.10 31.45
CA ALA A 19 -25.56 -30.92 30.00
C ALA A 19 -25.67 -29.44 29.63
N ALA A 20 -26.54 -28.69 30.31
CA ALA A 20 -26.68 -27.25 30.08
C ALA A 20 -25.39 -26.47 30.37
N ALA A 21 -24.67 -26.82 31.44
CA ALA A 21 -23.36 -26.22 31.74
C ALA A 21 -22.33 -26.55 30.65
N GLN A 22 -22.33 -27.78 30.13
CA GLN A 22 -21.42 -28.18 29.06
C GLN A 22 -21.74 -27.47 27.74
N GLU A 23 -23.01 -27.34 27.38
CA GLU A 23 -23.44 -26.60 26.19
C GLU A 23 -23.00 -25.14 26.24
N GLU A 24 -23.11 -24.50 27.40
CA GLU A 24 -22.66 -23.12 27.58
C GLU A 24 -21.13 -23.00 27.42
N VAL A 25 -20.36 -23.94 27.99
CA VAL A 25 -18.91 -23.99 27.80
C VAL A 25 -18.54 -24.20 26.33
N ILE A 26 -19.23 -25.09 25.63
CA ILE A 26 -19.01 -25.32 24.20
C ILE A 26 -19.31 -24.06 23.40
N ARG A 27 -20.45 -23.41 23.67
CA ARG A 27 -20.88 -22.18 23.00
C ARG A 27 -19.85 -21.06 23.18
N ARG A 28 -19.41 -20.82 24.41
CA ARG A 28 -18.37 -19.83 24.70
C ARG A 28 -17.05 -20.18 24.04
N THR A 29 -16.64 -21.45 24.08
CA THR A 29 -15.37 -21.88 23.47
C THR A 29 -15.39 -21.66 21.96
N LYS A 30 -16.51 -21.98 21.30
CA LYS A 30 -16.69 -21.73 19.87
C LYS A 30 -16.60 -20.24 19.54
N ALA A 31 -17.35 -19.40 20.26
CA ALA A 31 -17.29 -17.94 20.06
C ALA A 31 -15.87 -17.39 20.27
N ASN A 32 -15.19 -17.81 21.34
CA ASN A 32 -13.80 -17.40 21.60
C ASN A 32 -12.85 -17.81 20.46
N VAL A 33 -13.02 -19.00 19.87
CA VAL A 33 -12.19 -19.46 18.76
C VAL A 33 -12.43 -18.64 17.51
N GLU A 34 -13.69 -18.32 17.20
CA GLU A 34 -14.06 -17.46 16.08
C GLU A 34 -13.48 -16.04 16.25
N ASP A 35 -13.62 -15.47 17.46
CA ASP A 35 -13.08 -14.14 17.78
C ASP A 35 -11.54 -14.12 17.72
N LEU A 36 -10.88 -15.16 18.22
CA LEU A 36 -9.41 -15.28 18.14
C LEU A 36 -8.94 -15.42 16.69
N ALA A 37 -9.65 -16.16 15.86
CA ALA A 37 -9.31 -16.26 14.44
C ALA A 37 -9.41 -14.89 13.74
N ALA A 38 -10.49 -14.14 14.01
CA ALA A 38 -10.64 -12.78 13.49
C ALA A 38 -9.55 -11.83 14.02
N PHE A 39 -9.18 -11.96 15.29
CA PHE A 39 -8.10 -11.18 15.89
C PHE A 39 -6.75 -11.43 15.21
N PHE A 40 -6.36 -12.69 15.02
CA PHE A 40 -5.08 -13.01 14.38
C PHE A 40 -5.04 -12.58 12.91
N ASP A 41 -6.12 -12.79 12.14
CA ASP A 41 -6.20 -12.29 10.76
C ASP A 41 -6.11 -10.75 10.69
N ALA A 42 -6.81 -10.04 11.57
CA ALA A 42 -6.73 -8.58 11.62
C ALA A 42 -5.33 -8.09 12.01
N ARG A 43 -4.68 -8.77 12.96
CA ARG A 43 -3.30 -8.48 13.38
C ARG A 43 -2.32 -8.70 12.24
N ASP A 44 -2.39 -9.85 11.56
CA ASP A 44 -1.50 -10.18 10.44
C ASP A 44 -1.63 -9.16 9.30
N ARG A 45 -2.85 -8.70 9.02
CA ARG A 45 -3.09 -7.63 8.04
C ARG A 45 -2.51 -6.29 8.48
N ALA A 46 -2.61 -5.95 9.76
CA ALA A 46 -1.99 -4.73 10.28
C ALA A 46 -0.46 -4.77 10.15
N GLU A 47 0.16 -5.88 10.54
CA GLU A 47 1.60 -6.09 10.37
C GLU A 47 2.02 -6.04 8.88
N ALA A 48 1.20 -6.60 7.98
CA ALA A 48 1.43 -6.53 6.54
C ALA A 48 1.38 -5.09 5.98
N VAL A 49 0.50 -4.22 6.53
CA VAL A 49 0.46 -2.79 6.16
C VAL A 49 1.75 -2.08 6.55
N ASP A 50 2.30 -2.37 7.73
CA ASP A 50 3.56 -1.77 8.19
C ASP A 50 4.73 -2.18 7.29
N VAL A 51 4.81 -3.46 6.92
CA VAL A 51 5.83 -3.96 5.97
C VAL A 51 5.67 -3.31 4.60
N TRP A 52 4.45 -3.20 4.10
CA TRP A 52 4.16 -2.51 2.84
C TRP A 52 4.59 -1.04 2.88
N LEU A 53 4.29 -0.33 3.98
CA LEU A 53 4.65 1.07 4.15
C LEU A 53 6.17 1.25 4.20
N ALA A 54 6.88 0.42 4.96
CA ALA A 54 8.33 0.43 5.05
C ALA A 54 8.97 0.22 3.66
N GLY A 55 8.48 -0.77 2.90
CA GLY A 55 8.92 -0.99 1.52
C GLY A 55 8.66 0.21 0.62
N ARG A 56 7.49 0.86 0.75
CA ARG A 56 7.16 2.04 -0.05
C ARG A 56 8.04 3.24 0.28
N GLN A 57 8.32 3.48 1.56
CA GLN A 57 9.22 4.55 2.00
C GLN A 57 10.63 4.32 1.49
N GLN A 58 11.14 3.10 1.55
CA GLN A 58 12.48 2.76 1.05
C GLN A 58 12.62 3.10 -0.43
N VAL A 59 11.65 2.72 -1.26
CA VAL A 59 11.63 3.07 -2.70
C VAL A 59 11.66 4.58 -2.91
N LEU A 60 10.91 5.36 -2.11
CA LEU A 60 10.91 6.82 -2.22
C LEU A 60 12.26 7.43 -1.81
N VAL A 61 12.90 6.90 -0.76
CA VAL A 61 14.24 7.34 -0.32
C VAL A 61 15.27 7.09 -1.42
N GLU A 62 15.25 5.92 -2.04
CA GLU A 62 16.14 5.57 -3.16
C GLU A 62 15.91 6.48 -4.37
N GLN A 63 14.65 6.70 -4.76
CA GLN A 63 14.31 7.62 -5.84
C GLN A 63 14.77 9.05 -5.54
N ALA A 64 14.58 9.53 -4.32
CA ALA A 64 15.06 10.85 -3.90
C ALA A 64 16.60 10.92 -3.91
N ALA A 65 17.29 9.87 -3.47
CA ALA A 65 18.74 9.77 -3.53
C ALA A 65 19.25 9.81 -4.99
N GLN A 66 18.63 9.04 -5.88
CA GLN A 66 18.97 9.02 -7.31
C GLN A 66 18.76 10.39 -7.95
N ARG A 67 17.61 11.03 -7.70
CA ARG A 67 17.34 12.39 -8.21
C ARG A 67 18.38 13.39 -7.70
N ARG A 68 18.71 13.36 -6.40
CA ARG A 68 19.77 14.22 -5.84
C ARG A 68 21.13 13.95 -6.45
N ALA A 69 21.47 12.68 -6.71
CA ALA A 69 22.73 12.32 -7.36
C ALA A 69 22.83 12.88 -8.79
N VAL A 70 21.74 12.78 -9.58
CA VAL A 70 21.67 13.39 -10.92
C VAL A 70 21.89 14.89 -10.85
N GLN A 71 21.21 15.59 -9.95
CA GLN A 71 21.36 17.05 -9.80
C GLN A 71 22.78 17.43 -9.35
N ARG A 72 23.34 16.71 -8.37
CA ARG A 72 24.74 16.94 -7.92
C ARG A 72 25.75 16.76 -9.06
N ARG A 73 25.59 15.72 -9.90
CA ARG A 73 26.41 15.53 -11.09
C ARG A 73 26.29 16.71 -12.05
N GLN A 74 25.08 17.19 -12.32
CA GLN A 74 24.88 18.37 -13.18
C GLN A 74 25.56 19.62 -12.61
N CYS A 75 25.49 19.85 -11.30
CA CYS A 75 26.24 20.91 -10.63
C CYS A 75 27.76 20.74 -10.84
N GLY A 76 28.30 19.55 -10.60
CA GLY A 76 29.73 19.27 -10.79
C GLY A 76 30.20 19.51 -12.23
N LEU A 77 29.42 19.09 -13.23
CA LEU A 77 29.70 19.34 -14.65
C LEU A 77 29.73 20.84 -14.97
N ALA A 78 28.79 21.62 -14.45
CA ALA A 78 28.77 23.07 -14.65
C ALA A 78 30.00 23.76 -14.02
N LEU A 79 30.36 23.38 -12.79
CA LEU A 79 31.53 23.93 -12.09
C LEU A 79 32.83 23.53 -12.80
N ARG A 80 32.93 22.30 -13.29
CA ARG A 80 34.05 21.84 -14.12
C ARG A 80 34.16 22.66 -15.39
N SER A 81 33.06 22.92 -16.08
CA SER A 81 33.04 23.77 -17.28
C SER A 81 33.49 25.21 -17.00
N MET A 82 33.20 25.77 -15.82
CA MET A 82 33.75 27.07 -15.41
C MET A 82 35.27 27.00 -15.24
N ARG A 83 35.77 25.96 -14.55
CA ARG A 83 37.22 25.76 -14.36
C ARG A 83 37.95 25.56 -15.69
N ASP A 84 37.38 24.77 -16.60
CA ASP A 84 37.98 24.46 -17.90
C ASP A 84 38.02 25.72 -18.82
N ARG A 85 37.22 26.75 -18.53
CA ARG A 85 37.30 28.09 -19.13
C ARG A 85 38.35 29.02 -18.50
N GLY A 86 39.04 28.56 -17.45
CA GLY A 86 40.12 29.30 -16.78
C GLY A 86 39.73 29.96 -15.45
N GLU A 87 38.49 29.80 -14.97
CA GLU A 87 38.07 30.36 -13.69
C GLU A 87 38.77 29.65 -12.51
N THR A 88 39.20 30.42 -11.51
CA THR A 88 39.81 29.85 -10.29
C THR A 88 38.74 29.26 -9.37
N LEU A 89 39.08 28.24 -8.58
CA LEU A 89 38.13 27.64 -7.62
C LEU A 89 37.56 28.67 -6.63
N ARG A 90 38.37 29.65 -6.22
CA ARG A 90 37.97 30.75 -5.34
C ARG A 90 36.89 31.62 -5.98
N GLU A 91 37.07 31.95 -7.26
CA GLU A 91 36.14 32.78 -8.01
C GLU A 91 34.82 32.04 -8.27
N ILE A 92 34.89 30.77 -8.66
CA ILE A 92 33.73 29.89 -8.80
C ILE A 92 32.95 29.78 -7.49
N ALA A 93 33.64 29.56 -6.37
CA ALA A 93 33.05 29.48 -5.04
C ALA A 93 32.33 30.77 -4.65
N ARG A 94 32.95 31.93 -4.91
CA ARG A 94 32.35 33.25 -4.71
C ARG A 94 31.09 33.45 -5.55
N MET A 95 31.12 33.10 -6.83
CA MET A 95 29.97 33.22 -7.73
C MET A 95 28.82 32.28 -7.36
N ALA A 96 29.13 31.05 -6.96
CA ALA A 96 28.13 30.03 -6.61
C ALA A 96 27.61 30.14 -5.16
N GLY A 97 28.21 30.99 -4.32
CA GLY A 97 27.82 31.17 -2.92
C GLY A 97 28.11 29.94 -2.04
N VAL A 98 29.12 29.14 -2.40
CA VAL A 98 29.51 27.93 -1.67
C VAL A 98 30.99 27.96 -1.32
N SER A 99 31.46 27.05 -0.47
CA SER A 99 32.89 26.96 -0.13
C SER A 99 33.73 26.40 -1.28
N GLU A 100 35.01 26.81 -1.38
CA GLU A 100 35.97 26.24 -2.35
C GLU A 100 36.10 24.72 -2.20
N LYS A 101 35.98 24.22 -0.97
CA LYS A 101 35.98 22.78 -0.69
C LYS A 101 34.80 22.09 -1.38
N ALA A 102 33.59 22.64 -1.27
CA ALA A 102 32.40 22.09 -1.91
C ALA A 102 32.52 22.11 -3.45
N VAL A 103 33.08 23.18 -4.02
CA VAL A 103 33.37 23.24 -5.47
C VAL A 103 34.31 22.12 -5.89
N ARG A 104 35.41 21.93 -5.14
CA ARG A 104 36.39 20.87 -5.42
C ARG A 104 35.78 19.48 -5.32
N GLU A 105 34.94 19.23 -4.32
CA GLU A 105 34.27 17.94 -4.13
C GLU A 105 33.30 17.64 -5.29
N LEU A 106 32.45 18.59 -5.67
CA LEU A 106 31.50 18.42 -6.77
C LEU A 106 32.20 18.20 -8.13
N ILE A 107 33.32 18.90 -8.39
CA ILE A 107 34.11 18.66 -9.60
C ILE A 107 34.75 17.26 -9.56
N ARG A 108 35.28 16.84 -8.40
CA ARG A 108 35.87 15.50 -8.26
C ARG A 108 34.84 14.39 -8.50
N GLU A 109 33.61 14.54 -8.01
CA GLU A 109 32.52 13.55 -8.18
C GLU A 109 32.20 13.22 -9.65
N VAL A 110 32.42 14.17 -10.57
CA VAL A 110 32.19 13.97 -12.01
C VAL A 110 33.44 13.57 -12.79
N GLU A 111 34.62 13.73 -12.18
CA GLU A 111 35.90 13.32 -12.76
C GLU A 111 36.27 11.86 -12.42
N SER A 112 35.72 11.32 -11.33
CA SER A 112 35.91 9.92 -10.96
C SER A 112 35.23 8.97 -11.98
N PRO A 113 35.91 7.93 -12.48
CA PRO A 113 35.41 7.05 -13.56
C PRO A 113 34.20 6.17 -13.20
N GLU A 114 33.79 6.11 -11.93
CA GLU A 114 32.52 5.50 -11.50
C GLU A 114 31.28 6.35 -11.88
N ALA A 115 31.48 7.39 -12.68
CA ALA A 115 30.50 8.42 -13.01
C ALA A 115 29.63 8.17 -14.25
N VAL A 116 29.82 7.08 -14.97
CA VAL A 116 29.16 6.85 -16.25
C VAL A 116 27.88 6.03 -16.05
N ALA A 117 26.83 6.69 -15.55
CA ALA A 117 25.46 6.26 -15.77
C ALA A 117 24.71 7.48 -16.30
N GLU A 118 24.63 7.59 -17.64
CA GLU A 118 23.85 8.63 -18.28
C GLU A 118 22.36 8.46 -17.93
N PRO A 119 21.69 9.52 -17.45
CA PRO A 119 20.26 9.46 -17.26
C PRO A 119 19.58 9.64 -18.62
N VAL A 120 19.06 8.55 -19.16
CA VAL A 120 18.05 8.59 -20.22
C VAL A 120 16.87 9.43 -19.70
N GLN A 121 16.58 10.52 -20.40
CA GLN A 121 15.44 11.37 -20.12
C GLN A 121 14.15 10.55 -20.21
N ALA A 122 13.56 10.20 -19.07
CA ALA A 122 12.21 9.69 -19.02
C ALA A 122 11.26 10.85 -19.34
N SER A 123 10.78 10.89 -20.57
CA SER A 123 9.73 11.78 -21.03
C SER A 123 8.47 11.57 -20.18
N VAL A 124 8.01 12.66 -19.57
CA VAL A 124 6.72 12.72 -18.88
C VAL A 124 5.64 12.83 -19.95
N GLY A 125 4.84 11.79 -20.10
CA GLY A 125 3.58 11.79 -20.84
C GLY A 125 2.47 11.29 -19.93
N VAL A 126 1.72 12.22 -19.34
CA VAL A 126 0.46 11.97 -18.64
C VAL A 126 -0.64 11.76 -19.68
N GLY A 127 -1.49 10.74 -19.53
CA GLY A 127 -2.80 10.71 -20.20
C GLY A 127 -3.34 9.31 -20.55
N GLU A 128 -4.28 8.85 -19.71
CA GLU A 128 -5.49 8.08 -20.05
C GLU A 128 -5.42 6.69 -20.73
N GLY A 129 -5.87 5.69 -19.96
CA GLY A 129 -7.17 5.08 -20.25
C GLY A 129 -7.24 3.98 -21.31
N THR A 130 -6.83 2.76 -20.99
CA THR A 130 -7.49 1.54 -21.50
C THR A 130 -7.44 0.41 -20.47
N ALA A 131 -8.29 0.47 -19.45
CA ALA A 131 -8.75 -0.75 -18.78
C ALA A 131 -9.75 -1.43 -19.73
N ARG A 132 -9.22 -2.27 -20.62
CA ARG A 132 -10.02 -3.15 -21.46
C ARG A 132 -10.82 -4.09 -20.57
N ALA A 133 -12.12 -4.11 -20.82
CA ALA A 133 -13.06 -5.12 -20.38
C ALA A 133 -12.51 -6.53 -20.59
N SER A 134 -12.58 -7.34 -19.53
CA SER A 134 -12.66 -8.80 -19.64
C SER A 134 -13.36 -9.34 -18.41
N ALA A 135 -14.66 -9.05 -18.33
CA ALA A 135 -15.58 -9.81 -17.50
C ALA A 135 -16.70 -10.33 -18.42
N ALA A 136 -16.90 -11.65 -18.35
CA ALA A 136 -17.98 -12.44 -18.93
C ALA A 136 -17.94 -12.76 -20.44
N GLN A 137 -17.41 -13.95 -20.75
CA GLN A 137 -18.12 -14.90 -21.62
C GLN A 137 -17.56 -16.32 -21.45
N SER A 138 -18.16 -17.10 -20.55
CA SER A 138 -18.52 -18.49 -20.80
C SER A 138 -19.28 -19.02 -19.58
N LEU A 139 -20.59 -19.18 -19.74
CA LEU A 139 -21.51 -20.11 -19.05
C LEU A 139 -22.91 -19.47 -18.91
N ALA A 140 -23.61 -19.39 -20.03
CA ALA A 140 -25.08 -19.35 -20.05
C ALA A 140 -25.57 -20.50 -20.92
N ALA A 141 -25.74 -21.66 -20.28
CA ALA A 141 -26.68 -22.68 -20.72
C ALA A 141 -27.66 -22.90 -19.58
N ASN A 142 -28.68 -22.04 -19.51
CA ASN A 142 -30.03 -22.47 -19.20
C ASN A 142 -31.00 -21.33 -19.49
N GLY A 143 -31.77 -21.51 -20.55
CA GLY A 143 -33.01 -20.76 -20.73
C GLY A 143 -34.04 -21.23 -19.72
N LEU A 144 -34.92 -20.32 -19.30
CA LEU A 144 -36.33 -20.33 -19.71
C LEU A 144 -37.12 -19.28 -18.90
N SER A 145 -37.70 -18.37 -19.67
CA SER A 145 -39.09 -17.89 -19.57
C SER A 145 -39.54 -16.96 -18.45
N GLY A 146 -40.25 -15.91 -18.89
CA GLY A 146 -41.22 -15.15 -18.11
C GLY A 146 -40.91 -13.65 -18.09
N ALA A 147 -41.09 -12.93 -19.20
CA ALA A 147 -42.33 -12.24 -19.56
C ALA A 147 -42.56 -10.91 -18.80
N GLY A 148 -42.85 -9.83 -19.55
CA GLY A 148 -43.40 -8.56 -19.05
C GLY A 148 -42.42 -7.39 -19.19
N ALA A 149 -42.36 -6.72 -20.34
CA ALA A 149 -43.22 -5.60 -20.74
C ALA A 149 -42.63 -4.22 -20.35
N TYR A 150 -42.09 -3.57 -21.39
CA TYR A 150 -42.07 -2.13 -21.68
C TYR A 150 -42.51 -1.14 -20.58
N ALA A 151 -41.62 -0.18 -20.27
CA ALA A 151 -41.99 1.24 -20.37
C ALA A 151 -40.74 2.11 -20.58
N ASP A 152 -40.79 2.81 -21.70
CA ASP A 152 -39.93 3.90 -22.16
C ASP A 152 -40.06 5.14 -21.26
N GLY A 153 -39.02 5.97 -21.22
CA GLY A 153 -39.03 7.19 -20.40
C GLY A 153 -37.65 7.84 -20.21
N ARG A 154 -36.96 8.15 -21.30
CA ARG A 154 -35.87 9.14 -21.28
C ARG A 154 -36.44 10.54 -21.02
N VAL A 155 -35.92 11.29 -20.06
CA VAL A 155 -35.57 12.73 -20.18
C VAL A 155 -34.48 13.06 -19.15
N GLY A 156 -33.46 13.80 -19.60
CA GLY A 156 -32.28 14.17 -18.84
C GLY A 156 -32.44 15.31 -17.83
N GLU A 157 -31.41 15.39 -16.98
CA GLU A 157 -30.91 16.47 -16.11
C GLU A 157 -31.06 17.91 -16.66
N PRO A 158 -30.96 19.00 -15.83
CA PRO A 158 -29.88 19.19 -14.84
C PRO A 158 -30.12 20.03 -13.56
N VAL A 159 -29.20 19.80 -12.61
CA VAL A 159 -28.51 20.73 -11.70
C VAL A 159 -29.13 22.12 -11.44
N SER A 160 -29.40 22.42 -10.16
CA SER A 160 -29.45 23.81 -9.67
C SER A 160 -28.48 24.03 -8.52
N ALA A 161 -27.61 25.01 -8.75
CA ALA A 161 -26.68 25.58 -7.79
C ALA A 161 -27.39 26.54 -6.83
N ARG A 162 -26.99 26.46 -5.56
CA ARG A 162 -26.57 27.57 -4.68
C ARG A 162 -27.33 28.91 -4.77
N ALA A 163 -28.05 29.23 -3.70
CA ALA A 163 -28.15 30.58 -3.13
C ALA A 163 -28.08 30.45 -1.60
#